data_AF-A0A7L2QIZ4-F1
#
_entry.id   AF-A0A7L2QIZ4-F1
#
_cell.length_a   1.000
_cell.length_b   1.000
_cell.length_c   1.000
_cell.angle_alpha   90.00
_cell.angle_beta   90.00
_cell.angle_gamma   90.00
#
_symmetry.space_group_name_H-M   'P 1'
#
loop_
_entity.id
_entity.type
_entity.pdbx_description
1 polymer ?
#
loop_
_entity_poly.entity_id
_entity_poly.type
_entity_poly.pdbx_seq_one_letter_code
_entity_poly.pdbx_strand_id
1 'polypeptide(L)' 'NIIDVSAADSQGMEQHEYMDRARQYSTRLAMLSNNLTHWKKLPLLPSLTNQPHQVLASDPVPFADLQQVSR' A
#
# COMPACT_ATOMS: atom_id res chain seq x y z
N ASN A 1 -30.02 16.36 -10.75
CA ASN A 1 -29.54 15.05 -10.27
C ASN A 1 -30.47 14.64 -9.12
N ILE A 2 -31.17 13.52 -9.23
CA ILE A 2 -32.17 13.05 -8.24
C ILE A 2 -31.60 11.79 -7.60
N ILE A 3 -31.68 11.67 -6.28
CA ILE A 3 -31.16 10.54 -5.51
C ILE A 3 -32.33 9.69 -5.05
N ASP A 4 -32.26 8.38 -5.29
CA ASP A 4 -33.23 7.42 -4.80
C ASP A 4 -32.97 7.09 -3.32
N VAL A 5 -33.88 7.51 -2.45
CA VAL A 5 -33.82 7.25 -1.00
C VAL A 5 -34.39 5.88 -0.62
N SER A 6 -34.97 5.15 -1.57
CA SER A 6 -35.57 3.81 -1.36
C SER A 6 -34.61 2.64 -1.59
N ALA A 7 -33.38 2.89 -2.05
CA ALA A 7 -32.34 1.89 -2.27
C ALA A 7 -31.75 1.26 -0.97
N ALA A 8 -32.47 1.37 0.15
CA ALA A 8 -32.07 0.81 1.43
C ALA A 8 -32.13 -0.73 1.45
N ASP A 9 -33.05 -1.33 0.68
CA ASP A 9 -33.06 -2.76 0.46
C ASP A 9 -32.03 -3.13 -0.60
N SER A 10 -31.12 -4.04 -0.23
CA SER A 10 -30.09 -4.53 -1.14
C SER A 10 -30.76 -5.26 -2.31
N GLN A 11 -30.95 -4.57 -3.43
CA GLN A 11 -30.99 -5.24 -4.74
C GLN A 11 -29.58 -5.75 -5.02
N GLY A 12 -29.24 -6.84 -4.33
CA GLY A 12 -27.98 -7.53 -4.49
C GLY A 12 -27.87 -8.03 -5.92
N MET A 13 -26.67 -7.95 -6.45
CA MET A 13 -26.30 -8.62 -7.69
C MET A 13 -26.63 -10.11 -7.57
N GLU A 14 -27.24 -10.70 -8.59
CA GLU A 14 -27.50 -12.15 -8.56
C GLU A 14 -26.17 -12.90 -8.45
N GLN A 15 -26.17 -14.01 -7.71
CA GLN A 15 -24.93 -14.73 -7.41
C GLN A 15 -24.19 -15.17 -8.67
N HIS A 16 -24.91 -15.60 -9.71
CA HIS A 16 -24.31 -16.00 -10.97
C HIS A 16 -23.63 -14.83 -11.68
N GLU A 17 -24.27 -13.66 -11.70
CA GLU A 17 -23.70 -12.44 -12.26
C GLU A 17 -22.43 -12.06 -11.48
N TYR A 18 -22.46 -12.15 -10.14
CA TYR A 18 -21.32 -11.84 -9.28
C TYR A 18 -20.12 -12.73 -9.61
N MET A 19 -20.36 -14.03 -9.71
CA MET A 19 -19.32 -15.01 -10.01
C MET A 19 -18.72 -14.79 -11.40
N ASP A 20 -19.54 -14.47 -12.41
CA ASP A 20 -19.05 -14.17 -13.74
C ASP A 20 -18.24 -12.88 -13.77
N ARG A 21 -18.67 -11.84 -13.06
CA ARG A 21 -17.93 -10.58 -12.93
C ARG A 21 -16.59 -10.78 -12.20
N ALA A 22 -16.57 -11.58 -11.13
CA ALA A 22 -15.34 -11.94 -10.41
C ALA A 22 -14.35 -12.71 -11.31
N ARG A 23 -14.85 -13.63 -12.14
CA ARG A 23 -14.04 -14.36 -13.13
C ARG A 23 -13.46 -13.40 -14.17
N GLN A 24 -14.29 -12.50 -14.72
CA GLN A 24 -13.84 -11.49 -15.69
C GLN A 24 -12.74 -10.58 -15.13
N TYR A 25 -12.88 -10.12 -13.88
CA TYR A 25 -11.84 -9.32 -13.22
C TYR A 25 -10.57 -10.13 -13.01
N SER A 26 -10.68 -11.36 -12.54
CA SER A 26 -9.51 -12.25 -12.38
C SER A 26 -8.75 -12.44 -13.70
N THR A 27 -9.46 -12.68 -14.81
CA THR A 27 -8.84 -12.83 -16.13
C THR A 27 -8.14 -11.54 -16.60
N ARG A 28 -8.81 -10.38 -16.50
CA ARG A 28 -8.22 -9.10 -16.88
C ARG A 28 -7.03 -8.74 -16.00
N LEU A 29 -7.13 -9.01 -14.69
CA LEU A 29 -6.05 -8.77 -13.74
C LEU A 29 -4.83 -9.65 -14.04
N ALA A 30 -5.01 -10.92 -14.42
CA ALA A 30 -3.91 -11.79 -14.81
C ALA A 30 -3.15 -11.23 -16.04
N MET A 31 -3.87 -10.75 -17.06
CA MET A 31 -3.28 -10.12 -18.24
C MET A 31 -2.49 -8.84 -17.88
N LEU A 32 -3.05 -7.99 -17.02
CA LEU A 32 -2.39 -6.75 -16.57
C LEU A 32 -1.19 -7.03 -15.67
N SER A 33 -1.33 -7.99 -14.75
CA SER A 33 -0.29 -8.37 -13.80
C SER A 33 0.99 -8.79 -14.51
N ASN A 34 0.89 -9.55 -15.62
CA ASN A 34 2.08 -9.93 -16.40
C ASN A 34 2.88 -8.73 -16.92
N ASN A 35 2.20 -7.65 -17.29
CA ASN A 35 2.82 -6.42 -17.80
C ASN A 35 3.23 -5.42 -16.69
N LEU A 36 2.84 -5.67 -15.44
CA LEU A 36 3.17 -4.81 -14.31
C LEU A 36 4.61 -5.08 -13.85
N THR A 37 5.51 -4.11 -14.03
CA THR A 37 6.95 -4.31 -13.76
C THR A 37 7.36 -3.88 -12.36
N HIS A 38 6.73 -2.84 -11.80
CA HIS A 38 7.20 -2.17 -10.58
C HIS A 38 6.52 -2.64 -9.28
N TRP A 39 5.33 -3.24 -9.36
CA TRP A 39 4.50 -3.52 -8.17
C TRP A 39 4.42 -5.01 -7.79
N LYS A 40 5.26 -5.85 -8.41
CA LYS A 40 5.27 -7.30 -8.19
C LYS A 40 6.04 -7.72 -6.95
N LYS A 41 6.98 -6.89 -6.50
CA LYS A 41 7.83 -7.16 -5.35
C LYS A 41 7.85 -5.93 -4.47
N LEU A 42 7.94 -6.16 -3.17
CA LEU A 42 8.23 -5.09 -2.24
C LEU A 42 9.59 -4.48 -2.60
N PRO A 43 9.71 -3.14 -2.65
CA PRO A 43 11.00 -2.51 -2.83
C PRO A 43 11.91 -2.90 -1.67
N LEU A 44 13.21 -3.02 -1.95
CA LEU A 44 14.20 -3.25 -0.91
C LEU A 44 14.30 -2.01 0.00
N LEU A 45 14.71 -2.23 1.25
CA LEU A 45 15.05 -1.11 2.14
C LEU A 45 16.17 -0.28 1.50
N PRO A 46 16.08 1.06 1.54
CA PRO A 46 17.13 1.91 1.01
C PRO A 46 18.42 1.72 1.82
N SER A 47 19.56 1.65 1.13
CA SER A 47 20.86 1.66 1.80
C SER A 47 21.13 3.07 2.34
N LEU A 48 21.24 3.20 3.66
CA LEU A 48 21.51 4.47 4.33
C LEU A 48 23.00 4.81 4.37
N THR A 49 23.86 3.79 4.38
CA THR A 49 25.33 3.94 4.42
C THR A 49 26.02 2.68 3.94
N ASN A 50 27.20 2.84 3.34
CA ASN A 50 28.10 1.74 2.99
C ASN A 50 29.09 1.38 4.13
N GLN A 51 29.10 2.15 5.22
CA GLN A 51 30.00 1.95 6.37
C GLN A 51 29.20 1.92 7.69
N PRO A 52 28.42 0.86 7.95
CA PRO A 52 27.52 0.81 9.11
C PRO A 52 28.28 0.96 10.44
N HIS A 53 29.45 0.32 10.57
CA HIS A 53 30.24 0.40 11.80
C HIS A 53 30.74 1.81 12.10
N GLN A 54 31.15 2.57 11.06
CA GLN A 54 31.60 3.95 11.22
C GLN A 54 30.46 4.87 11.64
N VAL A 55 29.30 4.75 10.98
CA VAL A 55 28.12 5.57 11.31
C VAL A 55 27.64 5.29 12.74
N LEU A 56 27.63 4.03 13.15
CA LEU A 56 27.22 3.64 14.50
C LEU A 56 28.23 4.02 15.59
N ALA A 57 29.50 4.21 15.23
CA ALA A 57 30.55 4.67 16.14
C ALA A 57 30.76 6.19 16.14
N SER A 58 29.93 6.94 15.39
CA SER A 58 29.98 8.40 15.38
C SER A 58 29.48 9.00 16.69
N ASP A 59 29.79 10.27 16.93
CA ASP A 59 29.35 10.97 18.13
C ASP A 59 27.81 10.94 18.24
N PRO A 60 27.28 10.57 19.41
CA PRO A 60 25.84 10.50 19.61
C PRO A 60 25.20 11.88 19.58
N VAL A 61 23.88 11.91 19.41
CA VAL A 61 23.10 13.16 19.49
C VAL A 61 23.31 13.81 20.88
N PRO A 62 23.71 15.09 20.95
CA PRO A 62 23.92 15.79 22.22
C PRO A 62 22.68 15.78 23.13
N PHE A 63 22.89 15.62 24.43
CA PHE A 63 21.78 15.64 25.39
C PHE A 63 21.01 16.98 25.41
N ALA A 64 21.70 18.09 25.13
CA ALA A 64 21.07 19.41 25.02
C ALA A 64 19.98 19.45 23.94
N ASP A 65 20.20 18.78 22.80
CA ASP A 65 19.23 18.72 21.70
C ASP A 65 17.98 17.93 22.12
N LEU A 66 18.19 16.82 22.83
CA LEU A 66 17.09 16.01 23.38
C LEU A 66 16.27 16.81 24.42
N GLN A 67 16.95 17.56 25.29
CA GLN A 67 16.29 18.41 26.28
C GLN A 67 15.53 19.57 25.63
N GLN A 68 16.04 20.12 24.52
CA GLN A 68 15.38 21.19 23.80
C GLN A 68 14.11 20.72 23.09
N VAL A 69 14.13 19.54 22.45
CA VAL A 69 12.98 18.98 21.73
C VAL A 69 11.87 18.46 22.65
N SER A 70 12.22 18.06 23.88
CA SER A 70 11.25 17.53 24.86
C SER A 70 10.52 18.59 25.68
N ARG A 71 10.91 19.85 25.56
CA ARG A 71 10.24 21.00 26.19
C ARG A 71 9.06 21.48 25.36
#